data_AF-A0A7C3BQ77-F1
#
_entry.id   AF-A0A7C3BQ77-F1
#
_cell.length_a   1.000
_cell.length_b   1.000
_cell.length_c   1.000
_cell.angle_alpha   90.00
_cell.angle_beta   90.00
_cell.angle_gamma   90.00
#
_symmetry.space_group_name_H-M   'P 1'
#
loop_
_entity.id
_entity.type
_entity.pdbx_description
1 polymer ?
#
loop_
_entity_poly.entity_id
_entity_poly.type
_entity_poly.pdbx_seq_one_letter_code
_entity_poly.pdbx_strand_id
1 'polypeptide(L)'
;AWGITENPPSSQRGLLLLPVVALLIAWGVETLWELLARYREVGKYLPRALLAVACLLNLGFYFGVYTPRRVYGNPSAKTATELVHFVRAHPRPGSTIYFYGAPYLYWDFGVLKFLLRDQAGVDVPPEEISPDVESPARFILVSERQVELGAVMQRYPGGELHEIRDPVGDGVLAVIYDW
;
A
#
# COMPACT_ATOMS: atom_id res chain seq x y z
N ALA A 1 1.95 21.44 -5.97
CA ALA A 1 3.31 20.87 -6.00
C ALA A 1 3.42 19.73 -4.98
N TRP A 2 2.65 18.66 -5.18
CA TRP A 2 2.43 17.58 -4.18
C TRP A 2 3.30 16.33 -4.41
N GLY A 3 4.20 16.33 -5.41
CA GLY A 3 5.02 15.16 -5.76
C GLY A 3 6.39 15.08 -5.07
N ILE A 4 6.79 16.09 -4.28
CA ILE A 4 8.15 16.17 -3.69
C ILE A 4 8.17 15.75 -2.21
N THR A 5 7.04 15.81 -1.50
CA THR A 5 6.99 15.70 -0.03
C THR A 5 6.28 14.47 0.53
N GLU A 6 5.63 13.64 -0.29
CA GLU A 6 4.94 12.45 0.23
C GLU A 6 5.93 11.26 0.30
N ASN A 7 6.44 11.03 1.51
CA ASN A 7 7.20 9.87 2.04
C ASN A 7 8.37 9.27 1.21
N PRO A 8 9.53 8.96 1.83
CA PRO A 8 10.65 8.32 1.14
C PRO A 8 10.42 6.81 0.92
N PRO A 9 10.80 6.20 -0.22
CA PRO A 9 11.11 6.77 -1.53
C PRO A 9 9.90 6.64 -2.49
N SER A 10 9.34 7.75 -2.95
CA SER A 10 8.47 7.73 -4.13
C SER A 10 9.29 7.25 -5.34
N SER A 11 8.83 6.17 -5.99
CA SER A 11 9.43 5.60 -7.21
C SER A 11 9.60 6.64 -8.33
N GLN A 12 8.85 7.74 -8.27
CA GLN A 12 8.93 8.88 -9.17
C GLN A 12 10.29 9.59 -9.13
N ARG A 13 11.00 9.57 -7.99
CA ARG A 13 12.35 10.15 -7.89
C ARG A 13 13.39 9.35 -8.68
N GLY A 14 13.19 8.03 -8.83
CA GLY A 14 14.06 7.18 -9.65
C GLY A 14 14.01 7.52 -11.15
N LEU A 15 12.91 8.09 -11.63
CA LEU A 15 12.79 8.52 -13.03
C LEU A 15 13.78 9.63 -13.41
N LEU A 16 14.23 10.45 -12.45
CA LEU A 16 15.25 11.46 -12.70
C LEU A 16 16.62 10.86 -13.02
N LEU A 17 16.91 9.65 -12.52
CA LEU A 17 18.16 8.93 -12.77
C LEU A 17 18.11 8.11 -14.07
N LEU A 18 16.92 7.91 -14.64
CA LEU A 18 16.72 7.07 -15.81
C LEU A 18 17.61 7.45 -17.00
N PRO A 19 17.79 8.74 -17.37
CA PRO A 19 18.68 9.12 -18.46
C PRO A 19 20.14 8.77 -18.20
N VAL A 20 20.63 9.00 -16.99
CA VAL A 20 22.03 8.70 -16.61
C VAL A 20 22.28 7.20 -16.65
N VAL A 21 21.36 6.42 -16.08
CA VAL A 21 21.45 4.95 -16.09
C VAL A 21 21.39 4.41 -17.53
N ALA A 22 20.50 4.95 -18.37
CA ALA A 22 20.41 4.55 -19.77
C ALA A 22 21.70 4.82 -20.55
N LEU A 23 22.34 5.97 -20.34
CA LEU A 23 23.62 6.31 -20.97
C LEU A 23 24.75 5.36 -20.52
N LEU A 24 24.83 5.06 -19.22
CA LEU A 24 25.84 4.14 -18.69
C LEU A 24 25.64 2.70 -19.23
N ILE A 25 24.39 2.24 -19.33
CA ILE A 25 24.07 0.94 -19.94
C ILE A 25 24.46 0.94 -21.42
N ALA A 26 24.08 1.98 -22.17
CA ALA A 26 24.42 2.09 -23.59
C ALA A 26 25.93 2.06 -23.81
N TRP A 27 26.68 2.82 -23.01
CA TRP A 27 28.14 2.87 -23.08
C TRP A 27 28.78 1.51 -22.74
N GLY A 28 28.29 0.83 -21.69
CA GLY A 28 28.77 -0.50 -21.33
C GLY A 28 28.49 -1.55 -22.41
N VAL A 29 27.31 -1.51 -23.02
CA VAL A 29 26.93 -2.40 -24.13
C VAL A 29 27.78 -2.13 -25.37
N GLU A 30 28.01 -0.87 -25.73
CA GLU A 30 28.86 -0.49 -26.86
C GLU A 30 30.30 -0.96 -26.65
N THR A 31 30.89 -0.70 -25.48
CA THR A 31 32.24 -1.13 -25.13
C THR A 31 32.37 -2.66 -25.19
N LEU A 32 31.39 -3.40 -24.67
CA LEU A 32 31.36 -4.85 -24.73
C LEU A 32 31.24 -5.38 -26.16
N TRP A 33 30.47 -4.68 -27.00
CA TRP A 33 30.26 -5.02 -28.41
C TRP A 33 31.50 -4.77 -29.28
N GLU A 34 32.32 -3.79 -28.93
CA GLU A 34 33.64 -3.58 -29.53
C GLU A 34 34.65 -4.64 -29.09
N LEU A 35 34.70 -4.96 -27.79
CA LEU A 35 35.61 -5.98 -27.25
C LEU A 35 35.36 -7.36 -27.86
N LEU A 36 34.09 -7.68 -28.14
CA LEU A 36 33.65 -8.93 -28.74
C LEU A 36 33.56 -8.88 -30.27
N ALA A 37 34.17 -7.89 -30.92
CA ALA A 37 34.12 -7.69 -32.38
C ALA A 37 34.44 -8.97 -33.18
N ARG A 38 35.42 -9.77 -32.71
CA ARG A 38 35.84 -11.03 -33.33
C ARG A 38 34.74 -12.11 -33.36
N TYR A 39 33.76 -12.02 -32.47
CA TYR A 39 32.66 -13.00 -32.32
C TYR A 39 31.31 -12.46 -32.79
N ARG A 40 31.28 -11.28 -33.44
CA ARG A 40 30.03 -10.61 -33.84
C ARG A 40 29.10 -11.47 -34.68
N GLU A 41 29.63 -12.21 -35.66
CA GLU A 41 28.79 -13.05 -36.53
C GLU A 41 28.11 -14.22 -35.79
N VAL A 42 28.78 -14.74 -34.76
CA VAL A 42 28.26 -15.85 -33.94
C VAL A 42 27.38 -15.32 -32.80
N GLY A 43 27.72 -14.15 -32.25
CA GLY A 43 27.07 -13.54 -31.08
C GLY A 43 25.93 -12.57 -31.39
N LYS A 44 25.66 -12.22 -32.66
CA LYS A 44 24.65 -11.19 -33.01
C LYS A 44 23.23 -11.48 -32.56
N TYR A 45 22.87 -12.74 -32.35
CA TYR A 45 21.54 -13.13 -31.88
C TYR A 45 21.44 -13.23 -30.36
N LEU A 46 22.56 -13.38 -29.66
CA LEU A 46 22.60 -13.55 -28.21
C LEU A 46 21.92 -12.39 -27.44
N PRO A 47 22.23 -11.10 -27.70
CA PRO A 47 21.57 -10.01 -26.98
C PRO A 47 20.06 -9.94 -27.27
N ARG A 48 19.64 -10.29 -28.50
CA ARG A 48 18.22 -10.36 -28.86
C ARG A 48 17.52 -11.48 -28.12
N ALA A 49 18.16 -12.65 -28.01
CA ALA A 49 17.64 -13.79 -27.26
C ALA A 49 17.54 -13.47 -25.77
N LEU A 50 18.57 -12.87 -25.18
CA LEU A 50 18.56 -12.44 -23.78
C LEU A 50 17.46 -11.40 -23.51
N LEU A 51 17.29 -10.42 -24.40
CA LEU A 51 16.22 -9.45 -24.30
C LEU A 51 14.84 -10.11 -24.41
N ALA A 52 14.66 -11.03 -25.36
CA ALA A 52 13.42 -11.78 -25.53
C ALA A 52 13.10 -12.61 -24.28
N VAL A 53 14.09 -13.30 -23.71
CA VAL A 53 13.94 -14.05 -22.45
C VAL A 53 13.56 -13.11 -21.31
N ALA A 54 14.26 -11.98 -21.16
CA ALA A 54 13.94 -10.99 -20.14
C ALA A 54 12.51 -10.45 -20.29
N CYS A 55 12.09 -10.14 -21.52
CA CYS A 55 10.72 -9.71 -21.82
C CYS A 55 9.70 -10.79 -21.46
N LEU A 56 9.92 -12.05 -21.85
CA LEU A 56 9.02 -13.16 -21.54
C LEU A 56 8.92 -13.43 -20.04
N LEU A 57 10.03 -13.39 -19.32
CA LEU A 57 10.05 -13.51 -17.86
C LEU A 57 9.30 -12.36 -17.19
N ASN A 58 9.50 -11.12 -17.65
CA ASN A 58 8.75 -9.97 -17.14
C ASN A 58 7.27 -10.07 -17.46
N LEU A 59 6.88 -10.52 -18.65
CA LEU A 59 5.48 -10.71 -19.03
C LEU A 59 4.81 -11.77 -18.15
N GLY A 60 5.46 -12.93 -18.00
CA GLY A 60 4.97 -14.03 -17.17
C GLY A 60 4.86 -13.63 -15.69
N PHE A 61 5.86 -12.93 -15.16
CA PHE A 61 5.80 -12.41 -13.80
C PHE A 61 4.70 -11.35 -13.64
N TYR A 62 4.69 -10.33 -14.50
CA TYR A 62 3.79 -9.20 -14.38
C TYR A 62 2.32 -9.61 -14.52
N PHE A 63 1.99 -10.40 -15.54
CA PHE A 63 0.61 -10.80 -15.81
C PHE A 63 0.20 -12.12 -15.15
N GLY A 64 1.14 -13.04 -14.92
CA GLY A 64 0.84 -14.35 -14.32
C GLY A 64 0.95 -14.39 -12.80
N VAL A 65 1.79 -13.55 -12.18
CA VAL A 65 2.04 -13.58 -10.74
C VAL A 65 1.62 -12.28 -10.06
N TYR A 66 2.06 -11.13 -10.57
CA TYR A 66 1.86 -9.84 -9.90
C TYR A 66 0.43 -9.33 -10.06
N THR A 67 -0.06 -9.18 -11.29
CA THR A 67 -1.41 -8.65 -11.58
C THR A 67 -2.53 -9.48 -10.93
N PRO A 68 -2.51 -10.83 -10.96
CA PRO A 68 -3.57 -11.62 -10.36
C PRO A 68 -3.68 -11.49 -8.84
N ARG A 69 -2.60 -11.11 -8.14
CA ARG A 69 -2.61 -10.90 -6.69
C ARG A 69 -3.50 -9.73 -6.27
N ARG A 70 -3.73 -8.74 -7.15
CA ARG A 70 -4.52 -7.51 -6.87
C ARG A 70 -4.07 -6.72 -5.63
N VAL A 71 -2.90 -7.03 -5.07
CA VAL A 71 -2.29 -6.30 -3.95
C VAL A 71 -1.30 -5.32 -4.56
N TYR A 72 -1.68 -4.04 -4.53
CA TYR A 72 -0.87 -2.95 -5.06
C TYR A 72 -0.44 -2.03 -3.91
N GLY A 73 0.80 -1.55 -3.97
CA GLY A 73 1.35 -0.63 -2.98
C GLY A 73 1.98 -1.31 -1.78
N ASN A 74 2.17 -0.53 -0.72
CA ASN A 74 2.76 -0.96 0.55
C ASN A 74 1.67 -1.54 1.50
N PRO A 75 2.06 -2.18 2.63
CA PRO A 75 1.10 -2.72 3.59
C PRO A 75 0.03 -1.72 4.04
N SER A 76 0.42 -0.46 4.29
CA SER A 76 -0.53 0.61 4.66
C SER A 76 -1.57 0.88 3.58
N ALA A 77 -1.18 0.90 2.30
CA ALA A 77 -2.10 1.09 1.18
C ALA A 77 -3.08 -0.08 1.04
N LYS A 78 -2.61 -1.30 1.32
CA LYS A 78 -3.46 -2.49 1.36
C LYS A 78 -4.51 -2.38 2.47
N THR A 79 -4.09 -2.13 3.71
CA THR A 79 -5.00 -1.92 4.85
C THR A 79 -6.00 -0.81 4.57
N ALA A 80 -5.55 0.33 4.05
CA ALA A 80 -6.42 1.44 3.68
C ALA A 80 -7.46 1.04 2.62
N THR A 81 -7.06 0.30 1.59
CA THR A 81 -7.96 -0.13 0.51
C THR A 81 -9.06 -1.06 1.03
N GLU A 82 -8.70 -2.07 1.82
CA GLU A 82 -9.68 -2.99 2.42
C GLU A 82 -10.60 -2.27 3.42
N LEU A 83 -10.07 -1.28 4.16
CA LEU A 83 -10.86 -0.44 5.04
C LEU A 83 -11.95 0.33 4.28
N VAL A 84 -11.59 0.94 3.14
CA VAL A 84 -12.55 1.65 2.29
C VAL A 84 -13.66 0.69 1.84
N HIS A 85 -13.30 -0.51 1.40
CA HIS A 85 -14.28 -1.50 0.98
C HIS A 85 -15.24 -1.86 2.11
N PHE A 86 -14.71 -2.09 3.33
CA PHE A 86 -15.53 -2.38 4.50
C PHE A 86 -16.48 -1.22 4.85
N VAL A 87 -15.95 0.00 5.00
CA VAL A 87 -16.75 1.17 5.43
C VAL A 87 -17.86 1.48 4.44
N ARG A 88 -17.60 1.31 3.15
CA ARG A 88 -18.62 1.52 2.10
C ARG A 88 -19.67 0.40 2.06
N ALA A 89 -19.29 -0.84 2.37
CA ALA A 89 -20.22 -1.96 2.46
C ALA A 89 -21.09 -1.91 3.73
N HIS A 90 -20.57 -1.31 4.82
CA HIS A 90 -21.24 -1.20 6.12
C HIS A 90 -21.36 0.27 6.56
N PRO A 91 -22.18 1.08 5.86
CA PRO A 91 -22.32 2.49 6.20
C PRO A 91 -22.96 2.66 7.59
N ARG A 92 -22.46 3.61 8.38
CA ARG A 92 -23.04 4.03 9.67
C ARG A 92 -23.31 5.54 9.61
N PRO A 93 -24.47 5.97 9.07
CA PRO A 93 -24.80 7.39 8.95
C PRO A 93 -24.78 8.06 10.33
N GLY A 94 -24.15 9.24 10.40
CA GLY A 94 -24.04 10.01 11.64
C GLY A 94 -22.98 9.51 12.63
N SER A 95 -22.25 8.44 12.29
CA SER A 95 -21.17 7.94 13.15
C SER A 95 -19.84 8.59 12.83
N THR A 96 -19.10 8.98 13.88
CA THR A 96 -17.72 9.45 13.75
C THR A 96 -16.75 8.28 13.83
N ILE A 97 -15.80 8.23 12.90
CA ILE A 97 -14.76 7.21 12.86
C ILE A 97 -13.57 7.65 13.73
N TYR A 98 -13.30 6.90 14.79
CA TYR A 98 -12.13 7.07 15.64
C TYR A 98 -11.05 6.10 15.18
N PHE A 99 -10.03 6.63 14.51
CA PHE A 99 -9.04 5.85 13.78
C PHE A 99 -7.74 5.70 14.59
N TYR A 100 -7.51 4.51 15.12
CA TYR A 100 -6.30 4.10 15.84
C TYR A 100 -5.29 3.56 14.83
N GLY A 101 -4.82 4.43 13.94
CA GLY A 101 -3.83 4.08 12.93
C GLY A 101 -2.44 4.64 13.20
N ALA A 102 -2.36 5.83 13.80
CA ALA A 102 -1.09 6.52 13.99
C ALA A 102 -0.14 5.71 14.91
N PRO A 103 1.17 5.65 14.61
CA PRO A 103 1.88 6.33 13.52
C PRO A 103 1.96 5.54 12.20
N TYR A 104 1.30 4.39 12.08
CA TYR A 104 1.47 3.45 10.96
C TYR A 104 0.59 3.77 9.74
N LEU A 105 -0.60 4.33 9.99
CA LEU A 105 -1.56 4.77 8.99
C LEU A 105 -2.36 5.94 9.56
N TYR A 106 -2.65 6.97 8.78
CA TYR A 106 -3.42 8.12 9.23
C TYR A 106 -4.76 8.18 8.50
N TRP A 107 -5.79 8.75 9.13
CA TRP A 107 -7.11 8.90 8.51
C TRP A 107 -7.06 9.74 7.22
N ASP A 108 -6.13 10.70 7.18
CA ASP A 108 -5.90 11.56 6.00
C ASP A 108 -5.09 10.89 4.88
N PHE A 109 -4.72 9.61 5.03
CA PHE A 109 -4.03 8.82 4.01
C PHE A 109 -4.79 8.86 2.68
N GLY A 110 -4.09 9.09 1.57
CA GLY A 110 -4.69 9.51 0.29
C GLY A 110 -5.88 8.66 -0.19
N VAL A 111 -5.82 7.34 -0.02
CA VAL A 111 -6.93 6.42 -0.40
C VAL A 111 -8.17 6.62 0.49
N LEU A 112 -7.98 6.70 1.81
CA LEU A 112 -9.05 6.92 2.79
C LEU A 112 -9.69 8.29 2.55
N LYS A 113 -8.86 9.34 2.50
CA LYS A 113 -9.29 10.72 2.30
C LYS A 113 -10.04 10.92 0.98
N PHE A 114 -9.63 10.23 -0.09
CA PHE A 114 -10.27 10.36 -1.40
C PHE A 114 -11.60 9.58 -1.48
N LEU A 115 -11.62 8.33 -1.02
CA LEU A 115 -12.78 7.44 -1.19
C LEU A 115 -13.80 7.51 -0.05
N LEU A 116 -13.41 8.01 1.12
CA LEU A 116 -14.27 8.20 2.30
C LEU A 116 -14.42 9.69 2.66
N ARG A 117 -14.29 10.59 1.68
CA ARG A 117 -14.35 12.06 1.87
C ARG A 117 -15.62 12.56 2.58
N ASP A 118 -16.71 11.80 2.47
CA ASP A 118 -18.02 12.15 3.03
C ASP A 118 -18.22 11.52 4.44
N GLN A 119 -17.21 10.86 5.00
CA GLN A 119 -17.23 10.25 6.33
C GLN A 119 -16.39 11.09 7.31
N ALA A 120 -16.96 11.39 8.48
CA ALA A 120 -16.23 12.05 9.55
C ALA A 120 -15.27 11.03 10.20
N GLY A 121 -13.99 11.37 10.25
CA GLY A 121 -13.02 10.55 10.97
C GLY A 121 -11.87 11.38 11.55
N VAL A 122 -11.36 10.89 12.67
CA VAL A 122 -10.35 11.56 13.50
C VAL A 122 -9.29 10.53 13.90
N ASP A 123 -8.02 10.88 13.73
CA ASP A 123 -6.91 10.08 14.24
C ASP A 123 -6.86 10.15 15.76
N VAL A 124 -6.84 8.98 16.40
CA VAL A 124 -6.64 8.87 17.84
C VAL A 124 -5.16 8.69 18.12
N PRO A 125 -4.50 9.62 18.83
CA PRO A 125 -3.06 9.55 19.07
C PRO A 125 -2.70 8.36 20.00
N PRO A 126 -1.49 7.78 19.91
CA PRO A 126 -1.07 6.67 20.77
C PRO A 126 -1.16 6.93 22.26
N GLU A 127 -1.02 8.19 22.68
CA GLU A 127 -1.10 8.62 24.08
C GLU A 127 -2.54 8.60 24.62
N GLU A 128 -3.55 8.61 23.74
CA GLU A 128 -4.97 8.66 24.08
C GLU A 128 -5.66 7.33 23.73
N ILE A 129 -5.76 6.42 24.70
CA ILE A 129 -6.27 5.06 24.46
C ILE A 129 -7.81 5.05 24.32
N SER A 130 -8.51 5.99 24.94
CA SER A 130 -9.97 6.05 24.95
C SER A 130 -10.43 7.51 24.99
N PRO A 131 -10.52 8.18 23.84
CA PRO A 131 -11.07 9.53 23.79
C PRO A 131 -12.53 9.51 24.25
N ASP A 132 -13.02 10.61 24.80
CA ASP A 132 -14.46 10.75 25.04
C ASP A 132 -15.18 10.89 23.69
N VAL A 133 -16.08 9.95 23.39
CA VAL A 133 -16.80 9.89 22.12
C VAL A 133 -18.31 10.05 22.29
N GLU A 134 -18.97 10.57 21.26
CA GLU A 134 -20.43 10.60 21.16
C GLU A 134 -20.94 9.39 20.37
N SER A 135 -22.04 8.78 20.80
CA SER A 135 -22.71 7.70 20.08
C SER A 135 -23.55 8.28 18.92
N PRO A 136 -23.56 7.66 17.72
CA PRO A 136 -22.88 6.41 17.36
C PRO A 136 -21.39 6.61 17.01
N ALA A 137 -20.51 5.69 17.43
CA ALA A 137 -19.07 5.76 17.18
C ALA A 137 -18.55 4.49 16.53
N ARG A 138 -17.65 4.64 15.55
CA ARG A 138 -16.94 3.53 14.92
C ARG A 138 -15.47 3.63 15.26
N PHE A 139 -14.96 2.69 16.03
CA PHE A 139 -13.53 2.59 16.31
C PHE A 139 -12.88 1.68 15.29
N ILE A 140 -11.77 2.11 14.72
CA ILE A 140 -11.02 1.34 13.73
C ILE A 140 -9.58 1.26 14.21
N LEU A 141 -9.10 0.05 14.44
CA LEU A 141 -7.76 -0.22 14.95
C LEU A 141 -6.96 -1.01 13.92
N VAL A 142 -5.83 -0.46 13.48
CA VAL A 142 -4.91 -1.19 12.59
C VAL A 142 -4.23 -2.33 13.33
N SER A 143 -3.67 -3.30 12.62
CA SER A 143 -3.01 -4.48 13.21
C SER A 143 -2.04 -4.15 14.34
N GLU A 144 -1.27 -3.08 14.20
CA GLU A 144 -0.26 -2.65 15.15
C GLU A 144 -0.84 -2.06 16.45
N ARG A 145 -2.12 -1.68 16.44
CA ARG A 145 -2.85 -1.04 17.55
C ARG A 145 -4.08 -1.82 17.99
N GLN A 146 -4.09 -3.13 17.77
CA GLN A 146 -5.19 -3.98 18.25
C GLN A 146 -5.17 -4.18 19.76
N VAL A 147 -4.02 -3.93 20.43
CA VAL A 147 -3.91 -4.09 21.89
C VAL A 147 -4.82 -3.11 22.64
N GLU A 148 -5.13 -1.95 22.05
CA GLU A 148 -6.04 -0.95 22.62
C GLU A 148 -7.51 -1.36 22.57
N LEU A 149 -7.89 -2.37 21.78
CA LEU A 149 -9.28 -2.80 21.62
C LEU A 149 -9.93 -3.18 22.97
N GLY A 150 -9.18 -3.83 23.85
CA GLY A 150 -9.69 -4.23 25.17
C GLY A 150 -10.14 -3.03 26.01
N ALA A 151 -9.38 -1.93 25.96
CA ALA A 151 -9.71 -0.69 26.67
C ALA A 151 -10.94 0.00 26.05
N VAL A 152 -11.03 0.03 24.72
CA VAL A 152 -12.20 0.58 24.00
C VAL A 152 -13.46 -0.18 24.38
N MET A 153 -13.44 -1.52 24.34
CA MET A 153 -14.60 -2.35 24.69
C MET A 153 -14.99 -2.25 26.18
N GLN A 154 -14.01 -2.02 27.07
CA GLN A 154 -14.28 -1.81 28.49
C GLN A 154 -14.95 -0.45 28.75
N ARG A 155 -14.54 0.59 28.03
CA ARG A 155 -15.10 1.95 28.14
C ARG A 155 -16.48 2.06 27.48
N TYR A 156 -16.65 1.40 26.34
CA TYR A 156 -17.82 1.47 25.48
C TYR A 156 -18.43 0.08 25.29
N PRO A 157 -19.07 -0.51 26.30
CA PRO A 157 -19.60 -1.87 26.21
C PRO A 157 -20.83 -1.94 25.29
N GLY A 158 -21.03 -3.09 24.64
CA GLY A 158 -22.25 -3.42 23.89
C GLY A 158 -22.17 -3.24 22.37
N GLY A 159 -21.03 -2.83 21.82
CA GLY A 159 -20.81 -2.72 20.38
C GLY A 159 -20.53 -4.04 19.65
N GLU A 160 -20.50 -3.96 18.32
CA GLU A 160 -20.28 -5.08 17.39
C GLU A 160 -18.83 -5.10 16.88
N LEU A 161 -18.19 -6.28 16.88
CA LEU A 161 -16.81 -6.45 16.44
C LEU A 161 -16.74 -7.06 15.03
N HIS A 162 -15.93 -6.45 14.17
CA HIS A 162 -15.65 -6.93 12.83
C HIS A 162 -14.14 -6.98 12.58
N GLU A 163 -13.68 -8.04 11.92
CA GLU A 163 -12.28 -8.18 11.48
C GLU A 163 -12.17 -7.94 9.98
N ILE A 164 -11.20 -7.12 9.57
CA ILE A 164 -10.75 -7.03 8.18
C ILE A 164 -9.54 -7.94 8.05
N ARG A 165 -9.67 -8.97 7.21
CA ARG A 165 -8.59 -9.92 6.93
C ARG A 165 -7.92 -9.62 5.59
N ASP A 166 -6.67 -10.03 5.50
CA ASP A 166 -5.91 -9.97 4.26
C ASP A 166 -6.56 -10.91 3.21
N PRO A 167 -6.89 -10.43 1.99
CA PRO A 167 -7.49 -11.27 0.95
C PRO A 167 -6.51 -12.30 0.33
N VAL A 168 -5.21 -12.16 0.55
CA VAL A 168 -4.14 -12.99 -0.06
C VAL A 168 -3.29 -13.71 0.99
N GLY A 169 -3.38 -13.33 2.26
CA GLY A 169 -2.68 -13.96 3.38
C GLY A 169 -3.60 -14.21 4.57
N ASP A 170 -3.07 -14.78 5.65
CA ASP A 170 -3.87 -15.16 6.83
C ASP A 170 -3.88 -14.09 7.95
N GLY A 171 -3.39 -12.87 7.67
CA GLY A 171 -3.27 -11.79 8.64
C GLY A 171 -4.55 -10.97 8.82
N VAL A 172 -4.79 -10.46 10.03
CA VAL A 172 -5.80 -9.43 10.29
C VAL A 172 -5.18 -8.07 9.99
N LEU A 173 -5.78 -7.31 9.08
CA LEU A 173 -5.30 -5.97 8.69
C LEU A 173 -5.78 -4.89 9.66
N ALA A 174 -7.04 -4.99 10.10
CA ALA A 174 -7.65 -4.05 11.04
C ALA A 174 -8.84 -4.71 11.75
N VAL A 175 -9.18 -4.17 12.91
CA VAL A 175 -10.37 -4.54 13.68
C VAL A 175 -11.26 -3.31 13.80
N ILE A 176 -12.56 -3.51 13.65
CA ILE A 176 -13.58 -2.47 13.70
C ILE A 176 -14.54 -2.78 14.82
N TYR A 177 -14.81 -1.78 15.67
CA TYR A 177 -15.76 -1.87 16.75
C TYR A 177 -16.82 -0.78 16.58
N ASP A 178 -18.06 -1.19 16.33
CA ASP A 178 -19.21 -0.30 16.14
C ASP A 178 -20.00 -0.18 17.44
N TRP A 179 -20.05 1.01 18.04
CA TRP A 179 -20.75 1.30 19.30
C TRP A 179 -21.93 2.28 19.12
#